data_AF-L5KQK4-F1
#
_entry.id   AF-L5KQK4-F1
#
_cell.length_a   1.000
_cell.length_b   1.000
_cell.length_c   1.000
_cell.angle_alpha   90.00
_cell.angle_beta   90.00
_cell.angle_gamma   90.00
#
_symmetry.space_group_name_H-M   'P 1'
#
loop_
_entity.id
_entity.type
_entity.pdbx_description
1 polymer ?
#
loop_
_entity_poly.entity_id
_entity_poly.type
_entity_poly.pdbx_seq_one_letter_code
_entity_poly.pdbx_strand_id
1 'polypeptide(L)'
;MDEFFSEIEETRLNIDKISEHVEEAKKLYSIILSAPIPEPKTKDDLEQLTTEIKKRANNVRNKLKSMERHIEEDEVRSSADLRIRKSQHSVLSRKFVEVMTKYNEAQVDFRERSKGRIQRQLEITGKKTTDEELEEMLESGNPAIFTSGMWRLQPGTVADGKSLHGLLQIIDSQISKQALSEIEGRHKDIVRLESSIKELHDMFMDIAMLVENQGEMLDNIELNVMHTVDHVEKARDETKRAVKYQGQARKGAMIDRIENNMDQSVGFVERAVADTKKAVKYQSEARRVSTVVPARPPRLSSLRASPPVSLGPCLPSLPWPHPNTCVGLS
;
A
#
# COMPACT_ATOMS: atom_id res chain seq x y z
N MET A 1 1.40 1.87 -9.88
CA MET A 1 0.72 1.32 -8.68
C MET A 1 0.16 -0.06 -8.93
N ASP A 2 -0.49 -0.32 -10.07
CA ASP A 2 -1.03 -1.65 -10.37
C ASP A 2 0.04 -2.76 -10.36
N GLU A 3 1.23 -2.47 -10.92
CA GLU A 3 2.38 -3.37 -10.87
C GLU A 3 2.83 -3.67 -9.43
N PHE A 4 2.92 -2.65 -8.58
CA PHE A 4 3.25 -2.79 -7.17
C PHE A 4 2.21 -3.63 -6.40
N PHE A 5 0.92 -3.42 -6.64
CA PHE A 5 -0.12 -4.25 -6.04
C PHE A 5 -0.08 -5.70 -6.52
N SER A 6 0.26 -5.92 -7.80
CA SER A 6 0.49 -7.27 -8.33
C SER A 6 1.66 -7.96 -7.63
N GLU A 7 2.77 -7.24 -7.40
CA GLU A 7 3.93 -7.76 -6.66
C GLU A 7 3.61 -8.10 -5.21
N ILE A 8 2.84 -7.24 -4.53
CA ILE A 8 2.34 -7.49 -3.16
C ILE A 8 1.50 -8.76 -3.14
N GLU A 9 0.54 -8.88 -4.04
CA GLU A 9 -0.39 -10.02 -4.03
C GLU A 9 0.36 -11.32 -4.33
N GLU A 10 1.28 -11.31 -5.28
CA GLU A 10 2.10 -12.48 -5.55
C GLU A 10 3.02 -12.84 -4.36
N THR A 11 3.56 -11.84 -3.65
CA THR A 11 4.35 -12.06 -2.44
C THR A 11 3.49 -12.66 -1.33
N ARG A 12 2.28 -12.13 -1.13
CA ARG A 12 1.30 -12.63 -0.16
C ARG A 12 0.93 -14.08 -0.44
N LEU A 13 0.61 -14.40 -1.71
CA LEU A 13 0.29 -15.76 -2.13
C LEU A 13 1.45 -16.73 -1.90
N ASN A 14 2.70 -16.30 -2.12
CA ASN A 14 3.86 -17.13 -1.82
C ASN A 14 4.02 -17.38 -0.32
N ILE A 15 3.80 -16.37 0.53
CA ILE A 15 3.82 -16.53 1.99
C ILE A 15 2.73 -17.50 2.45
N ASP A 16 1.52 -17.38 1.91
CA ASP A 16 0.40 -18.28 2.25
C ASP A 16 0.69 -19.72 1.83
N LYS A 17 1.27 -19.94 0.65
CA LYS A 17 1.72 -21.26 0.20
C LYS A 17 2.84 -21.84 1.05
N ILE A 18 3.80 -21.01 1.50
CA ILE A 18 4.82 -21.47 2.47
C ILE A 18 4.12 -21.95 3.74
N SER A 19 3.16 -21.18 4.27
CA SER A 19 2.41 -21.58 5.46
C SER A 19 1.68 -22.91 5.27
N GLU A 20 1.08 -23.15 4.10
CA GLU A 20 0.45 -24.43 3.77
C GLU A 20 1.47 -25.59 3.77
N HIS A 21 2.59 -25.43 3.07
CA HIS A 21 3.64 -26.44 3.01
C HIS A 21 4.28 -26.72 4.37
N VAL A 22 4.35 -25.72 5.26
CA VAL A 22 4.84 -25.89 6.64
C VAL A 22 3.89 -26.80 7.43
N GLU A 23 2.58 -26.63 7.28
CA GLU A 23 1.59 -27.51 7.92
C GLU A 23 1.60 -28.93 7.32
N GLU A 24 1.85 -29.07 6.02
CA GLU A 24 2.08 -30.37 5.38
C GLU A 24 3.35 -31.05 5.90
N ALA A 25 4.45 -30.30 6.03
CA ALA A 25 5.71 -30.79 6.57
C ALA A 25 5.53 -31.30 8.01
N LYS A 26 4.76 -30.60 8.86
CA LYS A 26 4.41 -31.06 10.22
C LYS A 26 3.69 -32.40 10.21
N LYS A 27 2.78 -32.64 9.26
CA LYS A 27 2.10 -33.95 9.12
C LYS A 27 3.09 -35.04 8.74
N LEU A 28 3.98 -34.78 7.77
CA LEU A 28 5.02 -35.73 7.37
C LEU A 28 6.00 -36.02 8.52
N TYR A 29 6.42 -35.01 9.27
CA TYR A 29 7.22 -35.17 10.49
C TYR A 29 6.55 -36.12 11.50
N SER A 30 5.24 -35.95 11.72
CA SER A 30 4.48 -36.84 12.61
C SER A 30 4.40 -38.28 12.07
N ILE A 31 4.22 -38.47 10.75
CA ILE A 31 4.17 -39.80 10.13
C ILE A 31 5.54 -40.47 10.23
N ILE A 32 6.62 -39.76 9.91
CA ILE A 32 7.99 -40.25 10.01
C ILE A 32 8.32 -40.62 11.46
N LEU A 33 7.88 -39.83 12.44
CA LEU A 33 8.02 -40.16 13.86
C LEU A 33 7.11 -41.30 14.30
N SER A 34 6.04 -41.66 13.61
CA SER A 34 5.15 -42.75 14.06
C SER A 34 5.73 -44.15 13.76
N ALA A 35 6.46 -44.29 12.65
CA ALA A 35 7.00 -45.57 12.18
C ALA A 35 8.49 -45.74 12.52
N PRO A 36 8.94 -46.91 13.02
CA PRO A 36 10.37 -47.19 13.26
C PRO A 36 11.21 -47.09 11.99
N ILE A 37 10.66 -47.56 10.86
CA ILE A 37 11.23 -47.46 9.52
C ILE A 37 10.18 -46.75 8.65
N PRO A 38 10.30 -45.44 8.43
CA PRO A 38 9.38 -44.70 7.58
C PRO A 38 9.49 -45.14 6.12
N GLU A 39 8.38 -45.04 5.38
CA GLU A 39 8.39 -45.32 3.94
C GLU A 39 9.29 -44.33 3.19
N PRO A 40 10.06 -44.78 2.19
CA PRO A 40 10.93 -43.90 1.40
C PRO A 40 10.15 -42.77 0.72
N LYS A 41 8.91 -43.05 0.28
CA LYS A 41 8.04 -42.04 -0.34
C LYS A 41 7.76 -40.85 0.59
N THR A 42 7.46 -41.09 1.87
CA THR A 42 7.20 -40.02 2.84
C THR A 42 8.44 -39.16 3.08
N LYS A 43 9.65 -39.73 2.97
CA LYS A 43 10.91 -38.98 3.04
C LYS A 43 11.13 -38.14 1.79
N ASP A 44 10.88 -38.71 0.61
CA ASP A 44 10.99 -38.00 -0.66
C ASP A 44 10.01 -36.81 -0.72
N ASP A 45 8.76 -37.02 -0.27
CA ASP A 45 7.74 -35.96 -0.18
C ASP A 45 8.18 -34.82 0.77
N LEU A 46 8.82 -35.15 1.90
CA LEU A 46 9.34 -34.17 2.85
C LEU A 46 10.52 -33.36 2.26
N GLU A 47 11.42 -34.01 1.53
CA GLU A 47 12.52 -33.34 0.83
C GLU A 47 11.99 -32.41 -0.27
N GLN A 48 10.94 -32.83 -0.98
CA GLN A 48 10.26 -31.99 -1.97
C GLN A 48 9.60 -30.77 -1.33
N LEU A 49 8.89 -30.93 -0.20
CA LEU A 49 8.31 -29.78 0.51
C LEU A 49 9.40 -28.83 1.03
N THR A 50 10.50 -29.36 1.54
CA THR A 50 11.62 -28.55 2.04
C THR A 50 12.24 -27.69 0.92
N THR A 51 12.41 -28.28 -0.27
CA THR A 51 12.95 -27.56 -1.44
C THR A 51 11.97 -26.51 -1.97
N GLU A 52 10.67 -26.80 -2.01
CA GLU A 52 9.64 -25.82 -2.40
C GLU A 52 9.52 -24.67 -1.40
N ILE A 53 9.53 -24.95 -0.08
CA ILE A 53 9.57 -23.92 0.97
C ILE A 53 10.79 -23.02 0.77
N LYS A 54 11.98 -23.59 0.59
CA LYS A 54 13.22 -22.83 0.35
C LYS A 54 13.13 -21.95 -0.90
N LYS A 55 12.61 -22.48 -2.00
CA LYS A 55 12.46 -21.74 -3.27
C LYS A 55 11.49 -20.57 -3.11
N ARG A 56 10.34 -20.79 -2.48
CA ARG A 56 9.35 -19.73 -2.22
C ARG A 56 9.88 -18.68 -1.24
N ALA A 57 10.55 -19.10 -0.17
CA ALA A 57 11.14 -18.20 0.80
C ALA A 57 12.19 -17.28 0.16
N ASN A 58 13.05 -17.81 -0.71
CA ASN A 58 14.00 -17.00 -1.47
C ASN A 58 13.31 -16.02 -2.44
N ASN A 59 12.22 -16.43 -3.09
CA ASN A 59 11.43 -15.53 -3.94
C ASN A 59 10.84 -14.37 -3.13
N VAL A 60 10.20 -14.67 -1.99
CA VAL A 60 9.65 -13.65 -1.07
C VAL A 60 10.75 -12.71 -0.59
N ARG A 61 11.91 -13.25 -0.17
CA ARG A 61 13.06 -12.45 0.26
C ARG A 61 13.51 -11.47 -0.83
N ASN A 62 13.67 -11.95 -2.07
CA ASN A 62 14.12 -11.10 -3.17
C ASN A 62 13.10 -10.00 -3.50
N LYS A 63 11.81 -10.31 -3.43
CA LYS A 63 10.74 -9.31 -3.64
C LYS A 63 10.69 -8.27 -2.54
N LEU A 64 10.81 -8.68 -1.27
CA LEU A 64 10.90 -7.76 -0.15
C LEU A 64 12.09 -6.81 -0.31
N LYS A 65 13.30 -7.34 -0.61
CA LYS A 65 14.49 -6.51 -0.88
C LYS A 65 14.31 -5.58 -2.10
N SER A 66 13.60 -6.01 -3.14
CA SER A 66 13.32 -5.14 -4.30
C SER A 66 12.38 -3.99 -3.93
N MET A 67 11.31 -4.29 -3.18
CA MET A 67 10.38 -3.27 -2.68
C MET A 67 11.06 -2.27 -1.76
N GLU A 68 11.99 -2.73 -0.90
CA GLU A 68 12.78 -1.86 -0.03
C GLU A 68 13.63 -0.86 -0.82
N ARG A 69 14.36 -1.29 -1.85
CA ARG A 69 15.16 -0.37 -2.69
C ARG A 69 14.30 0.70 -3.34
N HIS A 70 13.13 0.33 -3.85
CA HIS A 70 12.19 1.30 -4.43
C HIS A 70 11.65 2.29 -3.38
N ILE A 71 11.53 1.88 -2.12
CA ILE A 71 11.14 2.76 -1.03
C ILE A 71 12.26 3.74 -0.68
N GLU A 72 13.52 3.30 -0.66
CA GLU A 72 14.68 4.16 -0.36
C GLU A 72 14.94 5.20 -1.44
N GLU A 73 14.78 4.84 -2.72
CA GLU A 73 14.97 5.75 -3.86
C GLU A 73 13.93 6.90 -3.88
N ASP A 74 12.70 6.64 -3.40
CA ASP A 74 11.58 7.60 -3.42
C ASP A 74 11.46 8.46 -2.13
N GLU A 75 12.38 8.32 -1.15
CA GLU A 75 12.36 9.07 0.13
C GLU A 75 12.28 10.60 -0.03
N VAL A 76 12.73 11.13 -1.17
CA VAL A 76 12.78 12.57 -1.47
C VAL A 76 11.38 13.18 -1.64
N ARG A 77 10.32 12.39 -1.89
CA ARG A 77 8.94 12.86 -1.97
C ARG A 77 8.03 12.05 -1.05
N SER A 78 7.75 12.60 0.14
CA SER A 78 6.68 12.09 1.01
C SER A 78 5.33 12.19 0.30
N SER A 79 4.90 11.07 -0.28
CA SER A 79 3.66 10.93 -1.05
C SER A 79 2.76 9.88 -0.41
N ALA A 80 1.46 9.92 -0.71
CA ALA A 80 0.54 8.85 -0.32
C ALA A 80 0.99 7.48 -0.86
N ASP A 81 1.61 7.46 -2.04
CA ASP A 81 2.20 6.28 -2.69
C ASP A 81 3.29 5.64 -1.82
N LEU A 82 4.27 6.45 -1.40
CA LEU A 82 5.38 6.00 -0.56
C LEU A 82 4.91 5.44 0.78
N ARG A 83 3.88 6.07 1.38
CA ARG A 83 3.28 5.61 2.64
C ARG A 83 2.58 4.26 2.50
N ILE A 84 1.84 4.06 1.41
CA ILE A 84 1.23 2.75 1.09
C ILE A 84 2.32 1.70 0.90
N ARG A 85 3.39 2.02 0.15
CA ARG A 85 4.51 1.10 -0.10
C ARG A 85 5.21 0.66 1.19
N LYS A 86 5.60 1.62 2.03
CA LYS A 86 6.21 1.39 3.35
C LYS A 86 5.31 0.52 4.24
N SER A 87 4.02 0.85 4.31
CA SER A 87 3.07 0.08 5.11
C SER A 87 2.92 -1.37 4.63
N GLN A 88 2.79 -1.60 3.32
CA GLN A 88 2.63 -2.94 2.75
C GLN A 88 3.89 -3.79 2.90
N HIS A 89 5.06 -3.21 2.60
CA HIS A 89 6.36 -3.86 2.80
C HIS A 89 6.53 -4.35 4.25
N SER A 90 6.13 -3.51 5.21
CA SER A 90 6.23 -3.83 6.63
C SER A 90 5.28 -4.97 7.06
N VAL A 91 4.03 -4.94 6.59
CA VAL A 91 3.05 -6.00 6.86
C VAL A 91 3.52 -7.34 6.28
N LEU A 92 4.00 -7.36 5.03
CA LEU A 92 4.49 -8.57 4.38
C LEU A 92 5.75 -9.11 5.07
N SER A 93 6.68 -8.23 5.45
CA SER A 93 7.91 -8.61 6.17
C SER A 93 7.59 -9.29 7.50
N ARG A 94 6.69 -8.72 8.31
CA ARG A 94 6.26 -9.36 9.58
C ARG A 94 5.59 -10.70 9.36
N LYS A 95 4.67 -10.78 8.40
CA LYS A 95 3.96 -12.04 8.10
C LYS A 95 4.94 -13.13 7.62
N PHE A 96 5.94 -12.75 6.83
CA PHE A 96 6.97 -13.67 6.37
C PHE A 96 7.81 -14.19 7.53
N VAL A 97 8.29 -13.31 8.42
CA VAL A 97 9.00 -13.73 9.63
C VAL A 97 8.16 -14.68 10.47
N GLU A 98 6.88 -14.36 10.70
CA GLU A 98 5.98 -15.21 11.49
C GLU A 98 5.89 -16.63 10.92
N VAL A 99 5.67 -16.76 9.60
CA VAL A 99 5.58 -18.08 8.95
C VAL A 99 6.91 -18.83 9.00
N MET A 100 8.03 -18.15 8.79
CA MET A 100 9.35 -18.76 8.85
C MET A 100 9.69 -19.21 10.27
N THR A 101 9.37 -18.42 11.31
CA THR A 101 9.56 -18.80 12.71
C THR A 101 8.75 -20.06 13.05
N LYS A 102 7.48 -20.15 12.61
CA LYS A 102 6.67 -21.37 12.77
C LYS A 102 7.29 -22.58 12.08
N TYR A 103 7.96 -22.39 10.94
CA TYR A 103 8.68 -23.46 10.26
C TYR A 103 9.90 -23.92 11.07
N ASN A 104 10.70 -22.98 11.57
CA ASN A 104 11.86 -23.28 12.41
C ASN A 104 11.46 -24.01 13.71
N GLU A 105 10.39 -23.56 14.39
CA GLU A 105 9.83 -24.26 15.55
C GLU A 105 9.47 -25.70 15.22
N ALA A 106 8.79 -25.94 14.08
CA ALA A 106 8.44 -27.30 13.65
C ALA A 106 9.68 -28.18 13.38
N GLN A 107 10.75 -27.59 12.83
CA GLN A 107 12.01 -28.30 12.59
C GLN A 107 12.72 -28.66 13.90
N VAL A 108 12.82 -27.71 14.83
CA VAL A 108 13.42 -27.93 16.15
C VAL A 108 12.65 -28.99 16.93
N ASP A 109 11.31 -28.94 16.92
CA ASP A 109 10.46 -29.96 17.52
C ASP A 109 10.70 -31.37 16.95
N PHE A 110 10.89 -31.48 15.63
CA PHE A 110 11.20 -32.75 14.99
C PHE A 110 12.61 -33.26 15.35
N ARG A 111 13.60 -32.36 15.45
CA ARG A 111 14.96 -32.68 15.90
C ARG A 111 14.93 -33.30 17.30
N GLU A 112 14.25 -32.63 18.22
CA GLU A 112 14.18 -33.03 19.63
C GLU A 112 13.47 -34.38 19.79
N ARG A 113 12.35 -34.58 19.10
CA ARG A 113 11.66 -35.88 19.10
C ARG A 113 12.49 -37.00 18.47
N SER A 114 13.26 -36.70 17.43
CA SER A 114 14.16 -37.67 16.79
C SER A 114 15.31 -38.05 17.72
N LYS A 115 15.90 -37.08 18.42
CA LYS A 115 16.91 -37.29 19.45
C LYS A 115 16.39 -38.18 20.59
N GLY A 116 15.20 -37.87 21.13
CA GLY A 116 14.57 -38.69 22.18
C GLY A 116 14.28 -40.13 21.74
N ARG A 117 13.99 -40.36 20.45
CA ARG A 117 13.86 -41.72 19.90
C ARG A 117 15.20 -42.45 19.84
N ILE A 118 16.27 -41.79 19.41
CA ILE A 118 17.62 -42.37 19.39
C ILE A 118 18.03 -42.74 20.83
N GLN A 119 17.81 -41.86 21.79
CA GLN A 119 18.09 -42.13 23.21
C GLN A 119 17.36 -43.38 23.69
N ARG A 120 16.05 -43.49 23.40
CA ARG A 120 15.26 -44.67 23.77
C ARG A 120 15.76 -45.96 23.11
N GLN A 121 16.20 -45.90 21.85
CA GLN A 121 16.78 -47.07 21.17
C GLN A 121 18.14 -47.48 21.76
N LEU A 122 18.94 -46.51 22.25
CA LEU A 122 20.18 -46.76 22.97
C LEU A 122 19.93 -47.40 24.35
N GLU A 123 18.89 -46.97 25.06
CA GLU A 123 18.48 -47.58 26.32
C GLU A 123 18.02 -49.04 26.14
N ILE A 124 17.29 -49.34 25.05
CA ILE A 124 16.85 -50.71 24.71
C ILE A 124 18.06 -51.62 24.43
N THR A 125 19.12 -51.08 23.83
CA THR A 125 20.39 -51.79 23.61
C THR A 125 21.27 -51.85 24.87
N GLY A 126 20.81 -51.29 26.00
CA GLY A 126 21.47 -51.39 27.29
C GLY A 126 22.51 -50.30 27.58
N LYS A 127 22.62 -49.28 26.72
CA LYS A 127 23.53 -48.14 26.92
C LYS A 127 22.74 -46.95 27.46
N LYS A 128 22.87 -46.67 28.76
CA LYS A 128 22.45 -45.38 29.32
C LYS A 128 23.40 -44.31 28.79
N THR A 129 22.85 -43.31 28.11
CA THR A 129 23.59 -42.15 27.59
C THR A 129 22.97 -40.89 28.17
N THR A 130 23.81 -39.97 28.64
CA THR A 130 23.30 -38.65 29.05
C THR A 130 22.96 -37.83 27.81
N ASP A 131 22.23 -36.73 28.02
CA ASP A 131 21.82 -35.87 26.92
C ASP A 131 23.03 -35.21 26.23
N GLU A 132 24.03 -34.82 27.02
CA GLU A 132 25.28 -34.22 26.54
C GLU A 132 26.14 -35.22 25.76
N GLU A 133 26.26 -36.45 26.25
CA GLU A 133 26.96 -37.53 25.54
C GLU A 133 26.26 -37.85 24.21
N LEU A 134 24.92 -37.82 24.18
CA LEU A 134 24.16 -38.06 22.97
C LEU A 134 24.35 -36.93 21.95
N GLU A 135 24.39 -35.68 22.40
CA GLU A 135 24.67 -34.53 21.53
C GLU A 135 26.08 -34.58 20.94
N GLU A 136 27.10 -34.89 21.75
CA GLU A 136 28.48 -35.08 21.27
C GLU A 136 28.56 -36.20 20.23
N MET A 137 27.79 -37.28 20.44
CA MET A 137 27.65 -38.35 19.45
C MET A 137 27.02 -37.81 18.15
N LEU A 138 25.93 -37.06 18.20
CA LEU A 138 25.31 -36.47 17.01
C LEU A 138 26.25 -35.50 16.27
N GLU A 139 27.00 -34.66 16.99
CA GLU A 139 27.95 -33.70 16.43
C GLU A 139 29.14 -34.35 15.74
N SER A 140 29.61 -35.49 16.24
CA SER A 140 30.75 -36.22 15.66
C SER A 140 30.51 -36.70 14.23
N GLY A 141 29.24 -36.72 13.78
CA GLY A 141 28.84 -37.00 12.39
C GLY A 141 29.19 -38.41 11.90
N ASN A 142 29.67 -39.29 12.78
CA ASN A 142 30.13 -40.63 12.44
C ASN A 142 29.10 -41.69 12.87
N PRO A 143 28.34 -42.30 11.94
CA PRO A 143 27.34 -43.32 12.27
C PRO A 143 27.91 -44.52 13.05
N ALA A 144 29.21 -44.79 12.91
CA ALA A 144 29.87 -45.91 13.56
C ALA A 144 30.05 -45.72 15.08
N ILE A 145 29.84 -44.52 15.63
CA ILE A 145 29.89 -44.29 17.09
C ILE A 145 28.77 -45.03 17.83
N PHE A 146 27.61 -45.16 17.19
CA PHE A 146 26.45 -45.86 17.73
C PHE A 146 26.71 -47.37 17.75
N THR A 147 27.42 -47.88 16.74
CA THR A 147 27.86 -49.28 16.70
C THR A 147 29.09 -49.55 17.58
N SER A 148 30.02 -48.60 17.72
CA SER A 148 31.29 -48.81 18.46
C SER A 148 31.09 -48.82 19.98
N GLY A 149 30.13 -48.04 20.49
CA GLY A 149 29.78 -48.05 21.92
C GLY A 149 28.99 -49.28 22.36
N MET A 150 28.33 -49.97 21.42
CA MET A 150 27.48 -51.14 21.70
C MET A 150 28.27 -52.37 22.17
N TRP A 151 29.58 -52.44 21.86
CA TRP A 151 30.45 -53.57 22.17
C TRP A 151 31.26 -53.41 23.47
N ARG A 152 31.26 -52.22 24.08
CA ARG A 152 32.04 -51.96 25.29
C ARG A 152 31.24 -52.40 26.51
N LEU A 153 31.20 -53.72 26.73
CA LEU A 153 30.81 -54.31 28.01
C LEU A 153 31.50 -53.55 29.15
N GLN A 154 30.75 -53.20 30.19
CA GLN A 154 31.31 -52.70 31.44
C GLN A 154 32.43 -53.67 31.90
N PRO A 155 33.65 -53.19 32.18
CA PRO A 155 34.69 -54.02 32.76
C PRO A 155 34.34 -54.24 34.24
N GLY A 156 33.55 -55.26 34.55
CA GLY A 156 33.08 -55.50 35.92
C GLY A 156 32.77 -56.94 36.32
N THR A 157 32.55 -57.88 35.39
CA THR A 157 32.29 -59.28 35.75
C THR A 157 33.04 -60.24 34.83
N VAL A 158 34.37 -60.25 34.96
CA VAL A 158 35.20 -61.36 34.48
C VAL A 158 35.63 -62.16 35.70
N ALA A 159 34.68 -62.89 36.27
CA ALA A 159 34.97 -64.04 37.10
C ALA A 159 34.13 -65.18 36.52
N ASP A 160 34.79 -66.29 36.22
CA ASP A 160 34.24 -67.55 35.74
C ASP A 160 33.83 -67.60 34.27
N GLY A 161 34.81 -67.89 33.41
CA GLY A 161 34.71 -68.96 32.39
C GLY A 161 33.53 -68.95 31.41
N LYS A 162 32.82 -67.84 31.23
CA LYS A 162 31.70 -67.73 30.30
C LYS A 162 32.20 -67.43 28.89
N SER A 163 32.41 -68.53 28.18
CA SER A 163 32.36 -68.73 26.74
C SER A 163 32.17 -67.49 25.85
N LEU A 164 33.10 -67.34 24.91
CA LEU A 164 33.07 -66.51 23.71
C LEU A 164 31.72 -66.58 22.94
N HIS A 165 30.89 -67.60 23.18
CA HIS A 165 29.56 -67.78 22.61
C HIS A 165 28.51 -66.74 23.09
N GLY A 166 28.68 -66.17 24.29
CA GLY A 166 27.79 -65.11 24.79
C GLY A 166 28.01 -63.76 24.09
N LEU A 167 29.20 -63.52 23.55
CA LEU A 167 29.54 -62.30 22.80
C LEU A 167 28.88 -62.27 21.41
N LEU A 168 28.74 -63.45 20.78
CA LEU A 168 28.11 -63.61 19.47
C LEU A 168 26.57 -63.45 19.53
N GLN A 169 25.96 -63.84 20.67
CA GLN A 169 24.51 -63.84 20.84
C GLN A 169 23.88 -62.43 20.87
N ILE A 170 24.67 -61.39 21.16
CA ILE A 170 24.20 -59.99 21.18
C ILE A 170 24.14 -59.41 19.76
N ILE A 171 25.04 -59.85 18.85
CA ILE A 171 25.05 -59.48 17.42
C ILE A 171 23.84 -60.09 16.70
N ASP A 172 23.45 -61.30 17.09
CA ASP A 172 22.37 -62.05 16.47
C ASP A 172 20.97 -61.71 17.01
N SER A 173 20.87 -60.84 18.00
CA SER A 173 19.58 -60.28 18.38
C SER A 173 19.08 -59.39 17.23
N GLN A 174 18.07 -59.86 16.51
CA GLN A 174 17.33 -59.08 15.50
C GLN A 174 16.93 -57.69 16.02
N ILE A 175 16.70 -57.59 17.34
CA ILE A 175 16.36 -56.36 18.05
C ILE A 175 17.50 -55.33 17.98
N SER A 176 18.75 -55.75 18.17
CA SER A 176 19.92 -54.86 18.10
C SER A 176 20.17 -54.34 16.67
N LYS A 177 20.00 -55.20 15.66
CA LYS A 177 20.14 -54.81 14.25
C LYS A 177 19.05 -53.82 13.83
N GLN A 178 17.81 -54.04 14.26
CA GLN A 178 16.70 -53.14 13.99
C GLN A 178 16.85 -51.79 14.71
N ALA A 179 17.28 -51.79 15.98
CA ALA A 179 17.56 -50.57 16.74
C ALA A 179 18.66 -49.73 16.07
N LEU A 180 19.75 -50.36 15.62
CA LEU A 180 20.82 -49.66 14.89
C LEU A 180 20.34 -49.07 13.56
N SER A 181 19.54 -49.82 12.79
CA SER A 181 18.99 -49.32 11.53
C SER A 181 18.06 -48.12 11.74
N GLU A 182 17.27 -48.11 12.82
CA GLU A 182 16.45 -46.95 13.17
C GLU A 182 17.33 -45.76 13.59
N ILE A 183 18.33 -45.98 14.45
CA ILE A 183 19.26 -44.94 14.88
C ILE A 183 19.96 -44.28 13.69
N GLU A 184 20.50 -45.08 12.75
CA GLU A 184 21.16 -44.55 11.56
C GLU A 184 20.19 -43.76 10.67
N GLY A 185 18.96 -44.27 10.49
CA GLY A 185 17.92 -43.58 9.74
C GLY A 185 17.56 -42.22 10.34
N ARG A 186 17.40 -42.15 11.66
CA ARG A 186 17.09 -40.91 12.38
C ARG A 186 18.25 -39.92 12.39
N HIS A 187 19.47 -40.41 12.54
CA HIS A 187 20.67 -39.57 12.46
C HIS A 187 20.75 -38.89 11.08
N LYS A 188 20.51 -39.62 9.99
CA LYS A 188 20.43 -39.01 8.64
C LYS A 188 19.35 -37.93 8.54
N ASP A 189 18.20 -38.14 9.17
CA ASP A 189 17.11 -37.17 9.17
C ASP A 189 17.49 -35.90 9.96
N ILE A 190 18.18 -36.04 11.11
CA ILE A 190 18.71 -34.91 11.90
C ILE A 190 19.73 -34.11 11.09
N VAL A 191 20.70 -34.78 10.46
CA VAL A 191 21.74 -34.09 9.65
C VAL A 191 21.12 -33.29 8.49
N ARG A 192 20.11 -33.85 7.81
CA ARG A 192 19.39 -33.14 6.74
C ARG A 192 18.65 -31.92 7.27
N LEU A 193 18.00 -32.06 8.42
CA LEU A 193 17.28 -30.99 9.08
C LEU A 193 18.23 -29.86 9.52
N GLU A 194 19.38 -30.19 10.10
CA GLU A 194 20.39 -29.19 10.49
C GLU A 194 20.96 -28.43 9.29
N SER A 195 21.18 -29.11 8.16
CA SER A 195 21.52 -28.44 6.90
C SER A 195 20.42 -27.48 6.47
N SER A 196 19.16 -27.88 6.56
CA SER A 196 18.02 -27.00 6.23
C SER A 196 17.95 -25.79 7.17
N ILE A 197 18.10 -25.98 8.48
CA ILE A 197 18.08 -24.89 9.47
C ILE A 197 19.22 -23.90 9.21
N LYS A 198 20.44 -24.39 8.92
CA LYS A 198 21.59 -23.53 8.59
C LYS A 198 21.33 -22.67 7.36
N GLU A 199 20.72 -23.24 6.32
CA GLU A 199 20.36 -22.47 5.13
C GLU A 199 19.23 -21.45 5.38
N LEU A 200 18.29 -21.75 6.27
CA LEU A 200 17.27 -20.79 6.69
C LEU A 200 17.85 -19.67 7.55
N HIS A 201 18.88 -19.95 8.35
CA HIS A 201 19.51 -19.00 9.25
C HIS A 201 20.03 -17.76 8.52
N ASP A 202 20.68 -17.96 7.37
CA ASP A 202 21.15 -16.85 6.51
C ASP A 202 19.97 -15.97 6.04
N MET A 203 18.81 -16.57 5.74
CA MET A 203 17.61 -15.81 5.41
C MET A 203 17.03 -15.08 6.63
N PHE A 204 17.04 -15.69 7.81
CA PHE A 204 16.56 -15.05 9.05
C PHE A 204 17.40 -13.84 9.43
N MET A 205 18.72 -13.91 9.31
CA MET A 205 19.60 -12.79 9.63
C MET A 205 19.33 -11.60 8.70
N ASP A 206 19.17 -11.85 7.40
CA ASP A 206 18.76 -10.84 6.44
C ASP A 206 17.43 -10.17 6.83
N ILE A 207 16.41 -10.96 7.15
CA ILE A 207 15.05 -10.42 7.40
C ILE A 207 14.95 -9.78 8.78
N ALA A 208 15.70 -10.26 9.78
CA ALA A 208 15.77 -9.64 11.09
C ALA A 208 16.27 -8.19 10.97
N MET A 209 17.32 -7.95 10.18
CA MET A 209 17.79 -6.59 9.89
C MET A 209 16.73 -5.75 9.16
N LEU A 210 15.98 -6.35 8.20
CA LEU A 210 14.89 -5.65 7.51
C LEU A 210 13.80 -5.19 8.48
N VAL A 211 13.44 -6.02 9.47
CA VAL A 211 12.39 -5.70 10.45
C VAL A 211 12.90 -4.71 11.51
N GLU A 212 14.16 -4.83 11.93
CA GLU A 212 14.77 -3.98 12.96
C GLU A 212 14.97 -2.54 12.46
N ASN A 213 15.42 -2.35 11.22
CA ASN A 213 15.49 -1.03 10.57
C ASN A 213 14.12 -0.37 10.36
N GLN A 214 13.03 -1.16 10.38
CA GLN A 214 11.65 -0.66 10.28
C GLN A 214 11.05 -0.31 11.65
N GLY A 215 11.80 -0.52 12.74
CA GLY A 215 11.38 -0.38 14.13
C GLY A 215 11.14 1.04 14.60
N GLU A 216 10.06 1.66 14.07
CA GLU A 216 9.26 2.73 14.71
C GLU A 216 8.08 3.19 13.81
N MET A 217 8.01 2.74 12.55
CA MET A 217 6.96 3.18 11.62
C MET A 217 5.69 2.30 11.65
N LEU A 218 5.39 1.71 12.80
CA LEU A 218 4.28 0.77 13.00
C LEU A 218 3.07 1.32 13.76
N ASP A 219 3.09 2.60 14.14
CA ASP A 219 1.89 3.37 14.51
C ASP A 219 1.51 4.39 13.42
N ASN A 220 1.65 3.97 12.16
CA ASN A 220 1.37 4.80 11.00
C ASN A 220 -0.11 5.02 10.69
N ILE A 221 -1.07 4.36 11.35
CA ILE A 221 -2.49 4.71 11.14
C ILE A 221 -2.74 6.10 11.71
N GLU A 222 -2.26 6.38 12.91
CA GLU A 222 -2.39 7.70 13.54
C GLU A 222 -1.60 8.76 12.77
N LEU A 223 -0.37 8.44 12.36
CA LEU A 223 0.48 9.36 11.60
C LEU A 223 -0.07 9.61 10.17
N ASN A 224 -0.62 8.59 9.51
CA ASN A 224 -1.24 8.74 8.19
C ASN A 224 -2.57 9.50 8.25
N VAL A 225 -3.37 9.28 9.30
CA VAL A 225 -4.57 10.08 9.57
C VAL A 225 -4.16 11.53 9.85
N MET A 226 -3.13 11.78 10.67
CA MET A 226 -2.60 13.13 10.94
C MET A 226 -2.21 13.86 9.66
N HIS A 227 -1.38 13.27 8.80
CA HIS A 227 -0.97 13.92 7.55
C HIS A 227 -2.14 14.12 6.56
N THR A 228 -3.11 13.21 6.56
CA THR A 228 -4.32 13.38 5.74
C THR A 228 -5.16 14.54 6.24
N VAL A 229 -5.28 14.70 7.57
CA VAL A 229 -5.90 15.87 8.21
C VAL A 229 -5.16 17.15 7.78
N ASP A 230 -3.83 17.19 7.86
CA ASP A 230 -3.03 18.37 7.46
C ASP A 230 -3.26 18.79 6.00
N HIS A 231 -3.35 17.84 5.07
CA HIS A 231 -3.63 18.12 3.66
C HIS A 231 -5.06 18.63 3.44
N VAL A 232 -6.04 18.03 4.14
CA VAL A 232 -7.44 18.49 4.09
C VAL A 232 -7.58 19.88 4.70
N GLU A 233 -6.85 20.20 5.77
CA GLU A 233 -6.84 21.53 6.38
C GLU A 233 -6.25 22.59 5.43
N LYS A 234 -5.12 22.30 4.78
CA LYS A 234 -4.55 23.20 3.76
C LYS A 234 -5.53 23.42 2.59
N ALA A 235 -6.16 22.37 2.09
CA ALA A 235 -7.18 22.48 1.04
C ALA A 235 -8.40 23.28 1.51
N ARG A 236 -8.84 23.12 2.77
CA ARG A 236 -9.90 23.92 3.39
C ARG A 236 -9.53 25.40 3.45
N ASP A 237 -8.29 25.72 3.79
CA ASP A 237 -7.85 27.11 3.89
C ASP A 237 -7.68 27.76 2.51
N GLU A 238 -7.17 27.03 1.52
CA GLU A 238 -7.11 27.48 0.13
C GLU A 238 -8.50 27.73 -0.46
N THR A 239 -9.45 26.81 -0.26
CA THR A 239 -10.84 27.01 -0.69
C THR A 239 -11.50 28.20 0.01
N LYS A 240 -11.23 28.41 1.30
CA LYS A 240 -11.70 29.59 2.06
C LYS A 240 -11.12 30.89 1.50
N ARG A 241 -9.84 30.91 1.10
CA ARG A 241 -9.23 32.07 0.42
C ARG A 241 -9.84 32.30 -0.96
N ALA A 242 -10.04 31.23 -1.75
CA ALA A 242 -10.67 31.31 -3.06
C ALA A 242 -12.09 31.91 -2.99
N VAL A 243 -12.89 31.50 -2.00
CA VAL A 243 -14.23 32.07 -1.76
C VAL A 243 -14.16 33.57 -1.40
N LYS A 244 -13.20 33.97 -0.56
CA LYS A 244 -13.00 35.40 -0.22
C LYS A 244 -12.63 36.22 -1.46
N TYR A 245 -11.69 35.73 -2.27
CA TYR A 245 -11.31 36.40 -3.52
C TYR A 245 -12.46 36.47 -4.52
N GLN A 246 -13.26 35.40 -4.65
CA GLN A 246 -14.46 35.41 -5.48
C GLN A 246 -15.46 36.48 -5.00
N GLY A 247 -15.68 36.58 -3.68
CA GLY A 247 -16.56 37.59 -3.09
C GLY A 247 -16.06 39.03 -3.32
N GLN A 248 -14.75 39.26 -3.19
CA GLN A 248 -14.13 40.56 -3.47
C GLN A 248 -14.20 40.93 -4.94
N ALA A 249 -13.93 39.98 -5.86
CA ALA A 249 -14.04 40.20 -7.29
C ALA A 249 -15.47 40.56 -7.72
N ARG A 250 -16.49 39.92 -7.13
CA ARG A 250 -17.90 40.26 -7.38
C ARG A 250 -18.26 41.68 -6.90
N LYS A 251 -17.70 42.12 -5.75
CA LYS A 251 -17.89 43.49 -5.25
C LYS A 251 -17.20 44.52 -6.15
N GLY A 252 -15.95 44.27 -6.56
CA GLY A 252 -15.22 45.13 -7.50
C GLY A 252 -16.00 45.31 -8.81
N ALA A 253 -16.44 44.20 -9.42
CA ALA A 253 -17.23 44.27 -10.65
C ALA A 253 -18.57 45.01 -10.50
N MET A 254 -19.15 45.08 -9.29
CA MET A 254 -20.34 45.88 -9.03
C MET A 254 -20.01 47.37 -8.88
N ILE A 255 -18.90 47.70 -8.22
CA ILE A 255 -18.40 49.07 -8.09
C ILE A 255 -18.04 49.63 -9.46
N ASP A 256 -17.26 48.90 -10.27
CA ASP A 256 -16.88 49.31 -11.63
C ASP A 256 -18.10 49.61 -12.52
N ARG A 257 -19.18 48.83 -12.36
CA ARG A 257 -20.44 49.07 -13.08
C ARG A 257 -21.15 50.33 -12.60
N ILE A 258 -21.13 50.62 -11.30
CA ILE A 258 -21.74 51.82 -10.73
C ILE A 258 -20.96 53.06 -11.16
N GLU A 259 -19.62 53.00 -11.13
CA GLU A 259 -18.75 54.08 -11.58
C GLU A 259 -18.96 54.40 -13.05
N ASN A 260 -18.97 53.40 -13.94
CA ASN A 260 -19.23 53.60 -15.36
C ASN A 260 -20.63 54.22 -15.61
N ASN A 261 -21.66 53.76 -14.89
CA ASN A 261 -23.00 54.34 -15.00
C ASN A 261 -23.05 55.80 -14.49
N MET A 262 -22.31 56.12 -13.42
CA MET A 262 -22.19 57.50 -12.93
C MET A 262 -21.47 58.39 -13.93
N ASP A 263 -20.34 57.95 -14.49
CA ASP A 263 -19.59 58.71 -15.50
C ASP A 263 -20.42 59.00 -16.75
N GLN A 264 -21.18 58.02 -17.22
CA GLN A 264 -22.13 58.22 -18.32
C GLN A 264 -23.18 59.26 -17.97
N SER A 265 -23.75 59.18 -16.76
CA SER A 265 -24.76 60.14 -16.26
C SER A 265 -24.21 61.56 -16.18
N VAL A 266 -22.99 61.73 -15.68
CA VAL A 266 -22.29 63.02 -15.67
C VAL A 266 -22.11 63.55 -17.09
N GLY A 267 -21.68 62.70 -18.03
CA GLY A 267 -21.54 63.09 -19.43
C GLY A 267 -22.86 63.54 -20.10
N PHE A 268 -24.01 62.95 -19.74
CA PHE A 268 -25.32 63.43 -20.21
C PHE A 268 -25.67 64.81 -19.62
N VAL A 269 -25.41 65.02 -18.33
CA VAL A 269 -25.65 66.30 -17.66
C VAL A 269 -24.76 67.40 -18.23
N GLU A 270 -23.48 67.12 -18.47
CA GLU A 270 -22.54 68.08 -19.05
C GLU A 270 -22.97 68.52 -20.47
N ARG A 271 -23.39 67.58 -21.32
CA ARG A 271 -23.93 67.90 -22.65
C ARG A 271 -25.20 68.74 -22.55
N ALA A 272 -26.12 68.39 -21.65
CA ALA A 272 -27.33 69.18 -21.43
C ALA A 272 -27.01 70.60 -20.92
N VAL A 273 -26.02 70.77 -20.05
CA VAL A 273 -25.55 72.09 -19.60
C VAL A 273 -24.90 72.88 -20.73
N ALA A 274 -24.15 72.23 -21.62
CA ALA A 274 -23.57 72.88 -22.80
C ALA A 274 -24.67 73.35 -23.77
N ASP A 275 -25.66 72.49 -24.04
CA ASP A 275 -26.77 72.80 -24.94
C ASP A 275 -27.66 73.92 -24.39
N THR A 276 -27.94 73.93 -23.07
CA THR A 276 -28.69 75.03 -22.42
C THR A 276 -27.91 76.34 -22.47
N LYS A 277 -26.60 76.35 -22.23
CA LYS A 277 -25.75 77.54 -22.42
C LYS A 277 -25.79 78.05 -23.87
N LYS A 278 -25.77 77.14 -24.85
CA LYS A 278 -25.85 77.49 -26.27
C LYS A 278 -27.22 78.07 -26.62
N ALA A 279 -28.31 77.48 -26.12
CA ALA A 279 -29.66 77.98 -26.29
C ALA A 279 -29.85 79.39 -25.69
N VAL A 280 -29.30 79.65 -24.50
CA VAL A 280 -29.31 80.97 -23.87
C VAL A 280 -28.58 82.01 -24.72
N LYS A 281 -27.42 81.66 -25.31
CA LYS A 281 -26.71 82.55 -26.23
C LYS A 281 -27.56 82.89 -27.46
N TYR A 282 -28.12 81.90 -28.13
CA TYR A 282 -29.00 82.13 -29.28
C TYR A 282 -30.22 82.98 -28.91
N GLN A 283 -30.83 82.76 -27.74
CA GLN A 283 -31.94 83.59 -27.26
C GLN A 283 -31.52 85.05 -27.05
N SER A 284 -30.32 85.29 -26.52
CA SER A 284 -29.78 86.65 -26.34
C SER A 284 -29.45 87.35 -27.66
N GLU A 285 -28.91 86.62 -28.63
CA GLU A 285 -28.62 87.12 -29.99
C GLU A 285 -29.91 87.44 -30.75
N ALA A 286 -30.92 86.57 -30.68
CA ALA A 286 -32.23 86.81 -31.27
C ALA A 286 -32.91 88.07 -30.69
N ARG A 287 -32.77 88.32 -29.38
CA ARG A 287 -33.26 89.56 -28.75
C ARG A 287 -32.55 90.82 -29.28
N ARG A 288 -31.25 90.75 -29.56
CA ARG A 288 -30.47 91.86 -30.17
C ARG A 288 -30.86 92.12 -31.63
N VAL A 289 -31.19 91.08 -32.39
CA VAL A 289 -31.68 91.22 -33.77
C VAL A 289 -33.10 91.79 -33.79
N SER A 290 -33.96 91.38 -32.86
CA SER A 290 -35.34 91.90 -32.78
C SER A 290 -35.44 93.38 -32.39
N THR A 291 -34.37 93.99 -31.85
CA THR A 291 -34.28 95.44 -31.61
C THR A 291 -33.90 96.26 -32.85
N VAL A 292 -33.57 95.61 -33.99
CA VAL A 292 -33.16 96.27 -35.23
C VAL A 292 -33.99 95.76 -36.42
N VAL A 293 -35.24 96.23 -36.55
CA VAL A 293 -35.99 96.27 -37.83
C VAL A 293 -36.85 97.56 -37.86
N PRO A 294 -36.93 98.28 -39.00
CA PRO A 294 -37.49 99.63 -39.09
C PRO A 294 -39.01 99.69 -39.30
N ALA A 295 -39.50 100.91 -39.37
CA ALA A 295 -40.90 101.36 -39.36
C ALA A 295 -41.89 100.61 -40.29
N ARG A 296 -43.08 100.43 -39.71
CA ARG A 296 -44.42 100.08 -40.25
C ARG A 296 -44.71 100.55 -41.69
N PRO A 297 -45.23 99.68 -42.60
CA PRO A 297 -45.98 100.11 -43.77
C PRO A 297 -47.52 100.06 -43.54
N PRO A 298 -48.31 100.78 -44.35
CA PRO A 298 -49.70 101.15 -44.03
C PRO A 298 -50.74 100.10 -44.41
N ARG A 299 -51.93 100.26 -43.81
CA ARG A 299 -53.15 99.46 -44.07
C ARG A 299 -53.61 99.61 -45.52
N LEU A 300 -53.97 98.49 -46.16
CA LEU A 300 -54.90 98.46 -47.28
C LEU A 300 -55.94 97.35 -47.09
N SER A 301 -57.15 97.68 -47.49
CA SER A 301 -58.44 97.06 -47.26
C SER A 301 -58.79 95.91 -48.23
N SER A 302 -59.48 94.91 -47.69
CA SER A 302 -60.51 94.02 -48.30
C SER A 302 -60.54 93.80 -49.82
N LEU A 303 -60.48 92.52 -50.24
CA LEU A 303 -61.30 91.99 -51.35
C LEU A 303 -61.47 90.45 -51.27
N ARG A 304 -62.74 90.06 -51.18
CA ARG A 304 -63.49 88.80 -51.40
C ARG A 304 -62.82 87.48 -51.90
N ALA A 305 -63.19 86.41 -51.17
CA ALA A 305 -63.92 85.17 -51.57
C ALA A 305 -63.33 84.12 -52.56
N SER A 306 -62.94 82.96 -51.98
CA SER A 306 -63.30 81.51 -52.20
C SER A 306 -63.52 80.90 -53.62
N PRO A 307 -63.55 79.55 -53.83
CA PRO A 307 -63.44 78.39 -52.92
C PRO A 307 -62.58 77.19 -53.51
N PRO A 308 -62.82 75.86 -53.27
CA PRO A 308 -61.77 74.92 -52.82
C PRO A 308 -61.47 73.75 -53.80
N VAL A 309 -60.31 73.09 -53.72
CA VAL A 309 -60.16 71.73 -54.31
C VAL A 309 -59.24 70.85 -53.47
N SER A 310 -59.79 69.67 -53.17
CA SER A 310 -59.28 68.45 -52.55
C SER A 310 -58.06 67.82 -53.24
N LEU A 311 -57.29 67.02 -52.47
CA LEU A 311 -56.96 65.60 -52.75
C LEU A 311 -56.13 65.05 -51.57
N GLY A 312 -56.65 64.02 -50.88
CA GLY A 312 -55.89 63.21 -49.90
C GLY A 312 -55.13 62.07 -50.61
N PRO A 313 -54.94 60.88 -50.00
CA PRO A 313 -54.70 60.53 -48.59
C PRO A 313 -53.37 59.75 -48.44
N CYS A 314 -52.98 59.35 -47.21
CA CYS A 314 -52.41 58.02 -46.85
C CYS A 314 -51.63 58.05 -45.52
N LEU A 315 -52.25 57.43 -44.50
CA LEU A 315 -51.64 56.71 -43.36
C LEU A 315 -50.94 55.43 -43.87
N PRO A 316 -50.04 54.73 -43.13
CA PRO A 316 -50.23 54.20 -41.75
C PRO A 316 -49.02 54.42 -40.82
N SER A 317 -49.16 54.71 -39.51
CA SER A 317 -49.55 53.86 -38.37
C SER A 317 -48.69 52.59 -38.13
N LEU A 318 -47.78 52.71 -37.14
CA LEU A 318 -47.35 51.71 -36.13
C LEU A 318 -46.51 50.49 -36.63
N PRO A 319 -45.80 49.72 -35.75
CA PRO A 319 -45.97 49.65 -34.29
C PRO A 319 -44.68 49.54 -33.43
N TRP A 320 -44.84 49.80 -32.14
CA TRP A 320 -44.05 49.19 -31.06
C TRP A 320 -44.28 47.67 -31.01
N PRO A 321 -43.36 46.90 -30.40
CA PRO A 321 -43.84 46.05 -29.32
C PRO A 321 -42.97 46.04 -28.07
N HIS A 322 -43.68 45.76 -26.98
CA HIS A 322 -43.28 45.63 -25.59
C HIS A 322 -42.48 44.35 -25.26
N PRO A 323 -41.95 44.24 -24.02
CA PRO A 323 -41.18 43.10 -23.51
C PRO A 323 -42.09 41.97 -22.99
N ASN A 324 -41.61 40.71 -23.00
CA ASN A 324 -41.74 39.75 -21.88
C ASN A 324 -41.27 38.31 -22.21
N THR A 325 -40.52 37.73 -21.27
CA THR A 325 -40.53 36.35 -20.72
C THR A 325 -40.75 35.10 -21.60
N CYS A 326 -39.83 34.12 -21.46
CA CYS A 326 -40.00 32.66 -21.28
C CYS A 326 -38.57 32.10 -21.06
N VAL A 327 -38.13 31.57 -19.91
CA VAL A 327 -38.46 30.32 -19.19
C VAL A 327 -38.53 29.09 -20.09
N GLY A 328 -37.67 28.09 -19.83
CA GLY A 328 -37.97 26.68 -20.14
C GLY A 328 -36.84 25.84 -20.74
N LEU A 329 -36.13 25.13 -19.84
CA LEU A 329 -35.58 23.77 -19.95
C LEU A 329 -35.85 22.97 -21.24
N SER A 330 -34.79 22.37 -21.80
CA SER A 330 -34.54 20.91 -21.78
C SER A 330 -33.09 20.61 -22.17
#